data_AF-A0A2K3M1C2-F1
#
_entry.id   AF-A0A2K3M1C2-F1
#
_cell.length_a   1.000
_cell.length_b   1.000
_cell.length_c   1.000
_cell.angle_alpha   90.00
_cell.angle_beta   90.00
_cell.angle_gamma   90.00
#
_symmetry.space_group_name_H-M   'P 1'
#
loop_
_entity.id
_entity.type
_entity.pdbx_description
1 polymer ?
#
loop_
_entity_poly.entity_id
_entity_poly.type
_entity_poly.pdbx_seq_one_letter_code
_entity_poly.pdbx_strand_id
1 'polypeptide(L)' 'MQLNFLITENRPRDIVDPLCDGVQVESLDALLSMAIQCVSSSPEDRPTMHRVVQLLESEIVTPCPSDFYDSSSD' A
#
# COMPACT_ATOMS: atom_id res chain seq x y z
N MET A 1 16.15 -1.07 3.24
CA MET A 1 16.45 -0.77 4.67
C MET A 1 15.97 0.62 5.11
N GLN A 2 15.36 1.44 4.25
CA GLN A 2 14.97 2.81 4.58
C GLN A 2 13.63 2.89 5.34
N LEU A 3 12.61 2.13 4.91
CA LEU A 3 11.29 2.14 5.58
C LEU A 3 11.37 1.69 7.05
N ASN A 4 11.99 0.55 7.34
CA ASN A 4 12.09 0.04 8.72
C ASN A 4 12.81 1.01 9.66
N PHE A 5 13.86 1.69 9.18
CA PHE A 5 14.55 2.72 9.94
C PHE A 5 13.64 3.93 10.24
N LEU A 6 12.88 4.39 9.25
CA LEU A 6 11.93 5.49 9.42
C LEU A 6 10.80 5.15 10.39
N ILE A 7 10.35 3.89 10.44
CA ILE A 7 9.37 3.42 11.43
C ILE A 7 9.96 3.51 12.84
N THR A 8 11.20 3.04 13.05
CA THR A 8 11.82 3.07 14.38
C THR A 8 12.05 4.49 14.89
N GLU A 9 12.26 5.45 13.98
CA GLU A 9 12.39 6.88 14.27
C GLU A 9 11.05 7.62 14.38
N ASN A 10 9.91 6.91 14.29
CA ASN A 10 8.56 7.49 14.27
C ASN A 10 8.36 8.56 13.17
N ARG A 11 8.99 8.35 12.01
CA ARG A 11 8.98 9.26 10.85
C ARG A 11 8.64 8.52 9.53
N PRO A 12 7.61 7.66 9.48
CA PRO A 12 7.36 6.82 8.30
C PRO A 12 7.01 7.62 7.04
N ARG A 13 6.48 8.84 7.18
CA ARG A 13 6.08 9.71 6.05
C ARG A 13 7.27 10.34 5.32
N ASP A 14 8.46 10.35 5.92
CA ASP A 14 9.67 10.92 5.31
C ASP A 14 10.22 10.05 4.16
N ILE A 15 9.56 8.91 3.88
CA ILE A 15 9.85 8.09 2.71
C ILE A 15 9.28 8.69 1.42
N VAL A 16 8.33 9.62 1.52
CA VAL A 16 7.70 10.26 0.36
C VAL A 16 8.72 11.12 -0.37
N ASP A 17 8.77 10.98 -1.69
CA ASP A 17 9.61 11.82 -2.54
C ASP A 17 9.16 13.29 -2.39
N PRO A 18 10.08 14.23 -2.05
CA PRO A 18 9.76 15.65 -1.95
C PRO A 18 9.18 16.28 -3.23
N LEU A 19 9.37 15.64 -4.40
CA LEU A 19 8.81 16.06 -5.69
C LEU A 19 7.39 15.53 -5.93
N CYS A 20 6.86 14.71 -5.02
CA CYS A 20 5.51 14.16 -5.13
C CYS A 20 4.49 15.19 -4.62
N ASP A 21 3.83 15.88 -5.54
CA ASP A 21 2.75 16.83 -5.23
C ASP A 21 1.39 16.13 -5.05
N GLY A 22 0.52 16.74 -4.24
CA GLY A 22 -0.88 16.31 -4.10
C GLY A 22 -1.09 15.01 -3.30
N VAL A 23 -0.11 14.59 -2.51
CA VAL A 23 -0.22 13.40 -1.65
C VAL A 23 -1.29 13.61 -0.58
N GLN A 24 -2.32 12.76 -0.61
CA GLN A 24 -3.34 12.71 0.44
C GLN A 24 -2.79 11.95 1.65
N VAL A 25 -2.87 12.56 2.83
CA VAL A 25 -2.26 12.03 4.06
C VAL A 25 -2.92 10.72 4.48
N GLU A 26 -4.23 10.63 4.33
CA GLU A 26 -5.04 9.47 4.68
C GLU A 26 -4.67 8.26 3.82
N SER A 27 -4.58 8.46 2.50
CA SER A 27 -4.13 7.41 1.57
C SER A 27 -2.68 7.02 1.80
N LEU A 28 -1.81 8.00 2.10
CA LEU A 28 -0.42 7.74 2.44
C LEU A 28 -0.31 6.86 3.70
N ASP A 29 -1.08 7.15 4.75
CA ASP A 29 -1.06 6.36 6.00
C ASP A 29 -1.56 4.93 5.78
N ALA A 30 -2.58 4.73 4.94
CA ALA A 30 -3.06 3.41 4.55
C ALA A 30 -1.98 2.63 3.76
N LEU A 31 -1.35 3.28 2.79
CA LEU A 31 -0.26 2.70 1.98
C LEU A 31 0.97 2.36 2.83
N LEU A 32 1.36 3.25 3.74
CA LEU A 32 2.45 3.01 4.68
C LEU A 32 2.14 1.81 5.57
N SER A 33 0.95 1.75 6.14
CA SER A 33 0.53 0.62 6.98
C SER A 33 0.62 -0.72 6.23
N MET A 34 0.18 -0.76 4.97
CA MET A 34 0.28 -1.95 4.13
C MET A 34 1.73 -2.30 3.78
N ALA A 35 2.53 -1.30 3.40
CA ALA A 35 3.94 -1.49 3.06
C ALA A 35 4.74 -2.06 4.24
N ILE A 36 4.47 -1.57 5.47
CA ILE A 36 5.09 -2.07 6.71
C ILE A 36 4.82 -3.56 6.90
N GLN A 37 3.57 -3.99 6.73
CA GLN A 37 3.19 -5.41 6.88
C GLN A 37 3.84 -6.26 5.77
N CYS A 38 3.85 -5.79 4.53
CA CYS A 38 4.46 -6.48 3.39
C CYS A 38 5.96 -6.78 3.58
N VAL A 39 6.68 -5.89 4.26
CA VAL A 39 8.13 -6.03 4.51
C VAL A 39 8.46 -6.60 5.89
N SER A 40 7.46 -7.11 6.63
CA SER A 40 7.70 -7.68 7.94
C SER A 40 8.72 -8.82 7.87
N SER A 41 9.64 -8.82 8.84
CA SER A 41 10.60 -9.91 9.04
C SER A 41 9.89 -11.22 9.39
N SER A 42 8.77 -11.13 10.10
CA SER A 42 7.90 -12.24 10.46
C SER A 42 6.97 -12.58 9.28
N PRO A 43 7.07 -13.77 8.67
CA PRO A 43 6.23 -14.15 7.53
C PRO A 43 4.72 -14.12 7.85
N GLU A 44 4.34 -14.39 9.09
CA GLU A 44 2.96 -14.41 9.57
C GLU A 44 2.28 -13.04 9.59
N ASP A 45 3.07 -11.96 9.67
CA ASP A 45 2.55 -10.59 9.63
C ASP A 45 2.36 -10.09 8.19
N ARG A 46 2.90 -10.82 7.20
CA ARG A 46 2.78 -10.41 5.79
C ARG A 46 1.36 -10.69 5.31
N PRO A 47 0.71 -9.68 4.71
CA PRO A 47 -0.64 -9.85 4.19
C PRO A 47 -0.59 -10.78 2.98
N THR A 48 -1.73 -11.40 2.67
CA THR A 48 -1.90 -12.07 1.39
C THR A 48 -1.92 -11.04 0.27
N MET A 49 -1.47 -11.43 -0.93
CA MET A 49 -1.55 -10.53 -2.10
C MET A 49 -2.97 -10.07 -2.40
N HIS A 50 -3.99 -10.90 -2.10
CA HIS A 50 -5.39 -10.50 -2.22
C HIS A 50 -5.70 -9.28 -1.34
N ARG A 51 -5.23 -9.28 -0.09
CA ARG A 51 -5.43 -8.15 0.82
C ARG A 51 -4.67 -6.90 0.38
N VAL A 52 -3.46 -7.07 -0.16
CA VAL A 52 -2.66 -5.97 -0.72
C VAL A 52 -3.41 -5.31 -1.87
N VAL A 53 -3.89 -6.10 -2.84
CA VAL A 53 -4.64 -5.58 -3.99
C VAL A 53 -5.91 -4.86 -3.56
N GLN A 54 -6.70 -5.45 -2.65
CA GLN A 54 -7.91 -4.80 -2.12
C GLN A 54 -7.65 -3.41 -1.55
N LEU A 55 -6.56 -3.22 -0.79
CA LEU A 55 -6.23 -1.89 -0.25
C LEU A 55 -5.79 -0.93 -1.36
N LEU A 56 -4.96 -1.40 -2.29
CA LEU A 56 -4.51 -0.54 -3.40
C LEU A 56 -5.70 -0.09 -4.26
N GLU A 57 -6.64 -0.97 -4.53
CA GLU A 57 -7.86 -0.64 -5.28
C GLU A 57 -8.78 0.32 -4.51
N SER A 58 -8.83 0.25 -3.18
CA SER A 58 -9.64 1.19 -2.39
C SER A 58 -9.03 2.60 -2.31
N GLU A 59 -7.70 2.72 -2.37
CA GLU A 59 -7.00 4.01 -2.36
C GLU A 59 -6.96 4.68 -3.74
N ILE A 60 -7.09 3.90 -4.82
CA ILE A 60 -7.17 4.44 -6.17
C ILE A 60 -8.65 4.66 -6.51
N VAL A 61 -9.06 5.92 -6.60
CA VAL A 61 -10.33 6.28 -7.24
C VAL A 61 -10.18 6.02 -8.74
N THR A 62 -10.39 4.77 -9.16
CA THR A 62 -10.48 4.44 -10.58
C THR A 62 -11.88 4.85 -11.07
N PRO A 63 -12.00 5.71 -12.10
CA PRO A 63 -13.30 6.09 -12.65
C PRO A 63 -14.02 4.95 -13.39
N CYS A 64 -13.34 3.80 -13.58
CA CYS A 64 -13.84 2.67 -14.33
C CYS A 64 -13.60 1.38 -13.54
N PRO A 65 -14.62 0.54 -13.33
CA PRO A 65 -14.39 -0.82 -12.87
C PRO A 65 -13.55 -1.54 -13.95
N SER A 66 -12.52 -2.24 -13.53
CA SER A 66 -11.75 -3.10 -14.42
C SER A 66 -12.61 -4.30 -14.81
N ASP A 67 -13.21 -4.26 -16.00
CA ASP A 67 -13.97 -5.37 -16.61
C ASP A 67 -13.08 -6.60 -16.95
N PHE A 68 -11.90 -6.74 -16.35
CA PHE A 68 -10.92 -7.78 -16.67
C PHE A 68 -10.93 -9.00 -15.74
N TYR A 69 -11.95 -9.16 -14.89
CA TYR A 69 -12.12 -10.37 -14.07
C TYR A 69 -13.45 -11.10 -14.26
N ASP A 70 -14.15 -10.89 -15.39
CA ASP A 70 -15.23 -11.78 -15.82
C ASP A 70 -14.87 -12.50 -17.13
N SER A 71 -13.74 -13.21 -17.09
CA SER A 71 -13.58 -14.39 -17.94
C SER A 71 -13.80 -15.61 -17.05
N SER A 72 -15.06 -15.81 -16.70
CA SER A 72 -15.60 -17.13 -16.40
C SER A 72 -15.28 -18.05 -17.59
N SER A 73 -14.15 -18.75 -17.50
CA SER A 73 -13.84 -19.87 -18.37
C SER A 73 -14.38 -21.12 -17.67
N ASP A 74 -15.31 -21.79 -18.34
CA ASP A 74 -15.73 -23.17 -18.04
C ASP A 74 -14.54 -24.11 -17.80
#